data_AF-A0AAJ7SBR9-F1
#
_entry.id   AF-A0AAJ7SBR9-F1
#
_cell.length_a   1.000
_cell.length_b   1.000
_cell.length_c   1.000
_cell.angle_alpha   90.00
_cell.angle_beta   90.00
_cell.angle_gamma   90.00
#
_symmetry.space_group_name_H-M   'P 1'
#
loop_
_entity.id
_entity.type
_entity.pdbx_description
1 polymer ?
#
loop_
_entity_poly.entity_id
_entity_poly.type
_entity_poly.pdbx_seq_one_letter_code
_entity_poly.pdbx_strand_id
1 'polypeptide(L)'
;MKNISSFSNKVTDVNDNICDSSNSNFSVYSDVASTSNSNNNDNSNLPHKDKVKRAEIKLSAFFAEHNVAFCAVEHLVPLLKNVCTEPEVVQDLSLARHKCTKIVKNVIAKREVEKIVECLRTCKFSVLIDESTDISDRKLMCIVVKYVSPISRNVNTQLLELLSLDSTDCSASKIFETFKQFFTNKAIPLKNIVGLACDNASVMVGCNNSFMTFLKIEVPELITLKCICHSSALIASHACDQLPSACEKLVRGVATYISGSAKRCAILIEFQDFFKVQRLKILKLSNTRWLCLQKCVVRLLDNWDVLKSFFILAVVEDKLNSAENILEYLNDPTIKAYLLFL
;
A
#
# COMPACT_ATOMS: atom_id res chain seq x y z
N MET A 1 8.66 16.57 -13.25
CA MET A 1 8.25 17.04 -14.60
C MET A 1 8.16 15.93 -15.66
N LYS A 2 8.47 14.64 -15.39
CA LYS A 2 8.37 13.53 -16.38
C LYS A 2 7.01 12.78 -16.42
N ASN A 3 5.99 13.21 -15.68
CA ASN A 3 4.74 12.46 -15.51
C ASN A 3 3.50 13.02 -16.23
N ILE A 4 3.62 14.13 -16.96
CA ILE A 4 2.46 14.73 -17.66
C ILE A 4 2.17 13.99 -18.98
N SER A 5 3.19 13.42 -19.64
CA SER A 5 3.02 12.67 -20.89
C SER A 5 2.35 11.30 -20.69
N SER A 6 2.56 10.63 -19.55
CA SER A 6 1.88 9.36 -19.25
C SER A 6 0.38 9.56 -18.91
N PHE A 7 0.01 10.75 -18.44
CA PHE A 7 -1.38 11.12 -18.14
C PHE A 7 -2.21 11.26 -19.42
N SER A 8 -1.64 11.86 -20.48
CA SER A 8 -2.34 11.96 -21.77
C SER A 8 -2.63 10.58 -22.36
N ASN A 9 -1.66 9.66 -22.31
CA ASN A 9 -1.77 8.35 -22.98
C ASN A 9 -2.72 7.36 -22.28
N LYS A 10 -2.80 7.37 -20.93
CA LYS A 10 -3.75 6.51 -20.21
C LYS A 10 -5.20 6.99 -20.32
N VAL A 11 -5.40 8.29 -20.52
CA VAL A 11 -6.72 8.91 -20.70
C VAL A 11 -7.19 8.83 -22.15
N THR A 12 -6.29 8.69 -23.13
CA THR A 12 -6.65 8.39 -24.52
C THR A 12 -7.17 6.97 -24.70
N ASP A 13 -6.57 5.97 -24.06
CA ASP A 13 -7.00 4.55 -24.18
C ASP A 13 -8.41 4.26 -23.63
N VAL A 14 -8.98 5.16 -22.81
CA VAL A 14 -10.39 5.08 -22.38
C VAL A 14 -11.34 5.55 -23.48
N ASN A 15 -10.89 6.38 -24.43
CA ASN A 15 -11.75 6.98 -25.46
C ASN A 15 -12.05 6.01 -26.61
N ASP A 16 -11.16 5.06 -26.94
CA ASP A 16 -11.29 4.28 -28.19
C ASP A 16 -12.26 3.09 -28.13
N ASN A 17 -12.83 2.77 -26.95
CA ASN A 17 -13.67 1.57 -26.77
C ASN A 17 -15.05 1.84 -26.12
N ILE A 18 -15.49 3.10 -26.06
CA ILE A 18 -16.83 3.44 -25.52
C ILE A 18 -17.91 3.48 -26.61
N CYS A 19 -17.52 3.42 -27.88
CA CYS A 19 -18.43 3.42 -29.02
C CYS A 19 -18.13 2.27 -29.97
N ASP A 20 -18.42 1.02 -29.58
CA ASP A 20 -18.79 -0.02 -30.55
C ASP A 20 -19.43 -1.22 -29.84
N SER A 21 -20.75 -1.29 -29.94
CA SER A 21 -21.51 -2.51 -29.66
C SER A 21 -22.52 -2.73 -30.78
N SER A 22 -22.04 -3.20 -31.94
CA SER A 22 -22.84 -4.01 -32.87
C SER A 22 -21.98 -4.60 -34.00
N ASN A 23 -22.27 -5.87 -34.29
CA ASN A 23 -21.85 -6.71 -35.42
C ASN A 23 -20.57 -7.57 -35.35
N SER A 24 -20.86 -8.87 -35.36
CA SER A 24 -20.06 -10.03 -35.69
C SER A 24 -19.55 -10.04 -37.15
N ASN A 25 -18.28 -10.40 -37.38
CA ASN A 25 -17.84 -11.57 -38.15
C ASN A 25 -16.33 -11.58 -38.43
N PHE A 26 -15.86 -12.79 -38.76
CA PHE A 26 -14.50 -13.32 -38.82
C PHE A 26 -13.77 -13.08 -40.16
N SER A 27 -12.41 -13.08 -40.13
CA SER A 27 -11.41 -13.51 -41.15
C SER A 27 -10.27 -12.50 -41.42
N VAL A 28 -9.00 -12.81 -41.08
CA VAL A 28 -7.87 -13.43 -41.84
C VAL A 28 -7.06 -12.45 -42.74
N TYR A 29 -5.79 -12.26 -42.38
CA TYR A 29 -4.56 -11.86 -43.13
C TYR A 29 -4.64 -10.99 -44.41
N SER A 30 -3.90 -9.88 -44.46
CA SER A 30 -2.64 -9.69 -45.25
C SER A 30 -2.25 -8.21 -45.49
N ASP A 31 -0.95 -7.95 -45.33
CA ASP A 31 -0.02 -7.05 -46.04
C ASP A 31 -0.20 -5.52 -46.24
N VAL A 32 0.81 -4.80 -45.68
CA VAL A 32 1.66 -3.72 -46.22
C VAL A 32 1.01 -2.49 -46.89
N ALA A 33 1.12 -1.32 -46.24
CA ALA A 33 1.86 -0.14 -46.72
C ALA A 33 1.43 1.17 -46.02
N SER A 34 2.42 1.93 -45.57
CA SER A 34 2.46 3.38 -45.31
C SER A 34 1.17 4.19 -45.46
N THR A 35 0.68 4.81 -44.38
CA THR A 35 -0.07 6.07 -44.47
C THR A 35 0.15 6.94 -43.24
N SER A 36 0.76 8.09 -43.51
CA SER A 36 0.75 9.39 -42.82
C SER A 36 -0.04 9.56 -41.51
N ASN A 37 0.65 10.18 -40.54
CA ASN A 37 0.14 11.02 -39.47
C ASN A 37 -1.23 11.66 -39.78
N SER A 38 -2.27 11.21 -39.09
CA SER A 38 -3.53 11.95 -38.92
C SER A 38 -4.03 11.80 -37.48
N ASN A 39 -3.21 12.19 -36.51
CA ASN A 39 -3.71 12.55 -35.19
C ASN A 39 -4.30 13.94 -35.28
N ASN A 40 -5.65 14.02 -35.30
CA ASN A 40 -6.50 15.09 -34.76
C ASN A 40 -7.80 15.21 -35.58
N ASN A 41 -8.87 14.49 -35.21
CA ASN A 41 -10.24 14.99 -35.47
C ASN A 41 -11.42 14.36 -34.71
N ASP A 42 -11.24 13.63 -33.60
CA ASP A 42 -12.39 13.05 -32.87
C ASP A 42 -13.03 13.94 -31.79
N ASN A 43 -12.49 15.14 -31.53
CA ASN A 43 -13.00 16.02 -30.45
C ASN A 43 -14.14 16.98 -30.88
N SER A 44 -14.39 17.16 -32.17
CA SER A 44 -15.32 18.20 -32.65
C SER A 44 -16.80 17.79 -32.59
N ASN A 45 -17.13 16.50 -32.55
CA ASN A 45 -18.52 16.01 -32.69
C ASN A 45 -19.22 15.47 -31.42
N LEU A 46 -18.58 15.52 -30.25
CA LEU A 46 -19.24 15.08 -29.01
C LEU A 46 -20.32 16.07 -28.57
N PRO A 47 -21.54 15.60 -28.19
CA PRO A 47 -22.54 16.45 -27.56
C PRO A 47 -21.97 17.17 -26.34
N HIS A 48 -22.37 18.42 -26.11
CA HIS A 48 -21.88 19.24 -25.00
C HIS A 48 -21.94 18.52 -23.64
N LYS A 49 -23.07 17.85 -23.38
CA LYS A 49 -23.28 17.04 -22.17
C LYS A 49 -22.21 15.97 -21.97
N ASP A 50 -21.73 15.34 -23.03
CA ASP A 50 -20.70 14.30 -22.95
C ASP A 50 -19.29 14.90 -22.80
N LYS A 51 -19.06 16.10 -23.34
CA LYS A 51 -17.84 16.88 -23.05
C LYS A 51 -17.76 17.22 -21.56
N VAL A 52 -18.87 17.63 -20.93
CA VAL A 52 -18.96 17.87 -19.48
C VAL A 52 -18.68 16.59 -18.68
N LYS A 53 -19.36 15.47 -18.99
CA LYS A 53 -19.09 14.19 -18.32
C LYS A 53 -17.64 13.77 -18.44
N ARG A 54 -17.03 13.92 -19.62
CA ARG A 54 -15.63 13.59 -19.86
C ARG A 54 -14.69 14.44 -19.00
N ALA A 55 -14.96 15.74 -18.87
CA ALA A 55 -14.22 16.62 -17.99
C ALA A 55 -14.33 16.19 -16.52
N GLU A 56 -15.54 15.84 -16.06
CA GLU A 56 -15.78 15.36 -14.69
C GLU A 56 -15.10 14.01 -14.39
N ILE A 57 -15.06 13.10 -15.36
CA ILE A 57 -14.32 11.83 -15.24
C ILE A 57 -12.81 12.09 -15.14
N LYS A 58 -12.26 12.97 -15.99
CA LYS A 58 -10.84 13.33 -15.95
C LYS A 58 -10.45 14.00 -14.64
N LEU A 59 -11.27 14.92 -14.14
CA LEU A 59 -11.08 15.52 -12.82
C LEU A 59 -11.14 14.45 -11.73
N SER A 60 -12.16 13.59 -11.73
CA SER A 60 -12.29 12.52 -10.73
C SER A 60 -11.07 11.57 -10.74
N ALA A 61 -10.55 11.24 -11.92
CA ALA A 61 -9.33 10.45 -12.08
C ALA A 61 -8.12 11.17 -11.49
N PHE A 62 -7.96 12.48 -11.72
CA PHE A 62 -6.89 13.29 -11.13
C PHE A 62 -6.91 13.23 -9.59
N PHE A 63 -8.09 13.38 -8.98
CA PHE A 63 -8.22 13.29 -7.52
C PHE A 63 -7.79 11.92 -6.99
N ALA A 64 -8.19 10.84 -7.68
CA ALA A 64 -7.84 9.48 -7.30
C ALA A 64 -6.34 9.19 -7.48
N GLU A 65 -5.77 9.57 -8.62
CA GLU A 65 -4.36 9.31 -8.97
C GLU A 65 -3.39 10.05 -8.04
N HIS A 66 -3.72 11.28 -7.66
CA HIS A 66 -2.87 12.11 -6.81
C HIS A 66 -3.20 12.02 -5.32
N ASN A 67 -4.09 11.09 -4.93
CA ASN A 67 -4.52 10.92 -3.53
C ASN A 67 -4.99 12.25 -2.90
N VAL A 68 -5.72 13.05 -3.66
CA VAL A 68 -6.28 14.33 -3.20
C VAL A 68 -7.63 14.05 -2.55
N ALA A 69 -7.83 14.60 -1.35
CA ALA A 69 -9.09 14.43 -0.63
C ALA A 69 -10.27 14.96 -1.48
N PHE A 70 -11.31 14.14 -1.66
CA PHE A 70 -12.47 14.51 -2.50
C PHE A 70 -13.27 15.70 -1.96
N CYS A 71 -13.07 16.11 -0.71
CA CYS A 71 -13.62 17.38 -0.20
C CYS A 71 -13.03 18.59 -0.94
N ALA A 72 -11.78 18.53 -1.42
CA ALA A 72 -11.18 19.63 -2.16
C ALA A 72 -11.86 19.92 -3.50
N VAL A 73 -12.66 18.99 -4.04
CA VAL A 73 -13.53 19.23 -5.21
C VAL A 73 -14.46 20.41 -4.98
N GLU A 74 -14.97 20.57 -3.75
CA GLU A 74 -15.93 21.62 -3.39
C GLU A 74 -15.33 23.03 -3.47
N HIS A 75 -14.00 23.14 -3.38
CA HIS A 75 -13.28 24.40 -3.56
C HIS A 75 -12.70 24.54 -4.97
N LEU A 76 -12.22 23.44 -5.55
CA LEU A 76 -11.55 23.46 -6.85
C LEU A 76 -12.53 23.77 -7.99
N VAL A 77 -13.73 23.19 -7.99
CA VAL A 77 -14.68 23.40 -9.10
C VAL A 77 -15.16 24.86 -9.19
N PRO A 78 -15.56 25.54 -8.09
CA PRO A 78 -15.84 26.97 -8.13
C PRO A 78 -14.66 27.82 -8.59
N LEU A 79 -13.44 27.48 -8.15
CA LEU A 79 -12.22 28.18 -8.59
C LEU A 79 -11.99 28.01 -10.10
N LEU A 80 -12.14 26.79 -10.63
CA LEU A 80 -12.02 26.53 -12.06
C LEU A 80 -13.04 27.33 -12.89
N LYS A 81 -14.28 27.45 -12.41
CA LYS A 81 -15.30 28.29 -13.06
C LYS A 81 -14.95 29.78 -13.04
N ASN A 82 -14.32 30.25 -11.96
CA ASN A 82 -13.91 31.65 -11.84
C ASN A 82 -12.69 31.97 -12.74
N VAL A 83 -11.69 31.09 -12.76
CA VAL A 83 -10.43 31.31 -13.48
C VAL A 83 -10.57 31.01 -14.98
N CYS A 84 -11.35 30.00 -15.37
CA CYS A 84 -11.54 29.61 -16.76
C CYS A 84 -12.89 30.12 -17.28
N THR A 85 -12.90 31.33 -17.84
CA THR A 85 -14.10 31.96 -18.41
C THR A 85 -14.62 31.23 -19.67
N GLU A 86 -13.71 30.59 -20.41
CA GLU A 86 -13.99 29.69 -21.53
C GLU A 86 -13.17 28.40 -21.35
N PRO A 87 -13.63 27.20 -21.75
CA PRO A 87 -14.86 26.87 -22.49
C PRO A 87 -16.11 26.66 -21.60
N GLU A 88 -17.32 26.73 -22.19
CA GLU A 88 -18.62 26.47 -21.53
C GLU A 88 -18.65 25.17 -20.71
N VAL A 89 -17.89 24.15 -21.14
CA VAL A 89 -17.74 22.88 -20.44
C VAL A 89 -17.34 23.05 -18.98
N VAL A 90 -16.47 24.02 -18.67
CA VAL A 90 -16.02 24.30 -17.29
C VAL A 90 -17.15 24.93 -16.47
N GLN A 91 -17.91 25.84 -17.09
CA GLN A 91 -19.03 26.53 -16.45
C GLN A 91 -20.14 25.55 -16.07
N ASP A 92 -20.34 24.49 -16.86
CA ASP A 92 -21.35 23.45 -16.62
C ASP A 92 -20.88 22.27 -15.76
N LEU A 93 -19.66 22.30 -15.22
CA LEU A 93 -19.21 21.28 -14.27
C LEU A 93 -20.13 21.25 -13.04
N SER A 94 -20.63 20.07 -12.69
CA SER A 94 -21.46 19.84 -11.50
C SER A 94 -20.81 18.81 -10.56
N LEU A 95 -19.48 18.68 -10.67
CA LEU A 95 -18.71 17.75 -9.86
C LEU A 95 -18.65 18.24 -8.42
N ALA A 96 -19.22 17.45 -7.52
CA ALA A 96 -19.14 17.63 -6.08
C ALA A 96 -18.55 16.37 -5.44
N ARG A 97 -18.20 16.43 -4.14
CA ARG A 97 -17.57 15.32 -3.40
C ARG A 97 -18.26 13.96 -3.63
N HIS A 98 -19.58 13.91 -3.46
CA HIS A 98 -20.34 12.66 -3.60
C HIS A 98 -20.37 12.15 -5.05
N LYS A 99 -20.49 13.05 -6.03
CA LYS A 99 -20.44 12.71 -7.46
C LYS A 99 -19.05 12.20 -7.84
N CYS A 100 -17.99 12.88 -7.41
CA CYS A 100 -16.60 12.44 -7.59
C CYS A 100 -16.39 11.04 -7.02
N THR A 101 -16.86 10.79 -5.80
CA THR A 101 -16.77 9.46 -5.16
C THR A 101 -17.48 8.39 -5.99
N LYS A 102 -18.69 8.67 -6.48
CA LYS A 102 -19.45 7.75 -7.32
C LYS A 102 -18.80 7.51 -8.68
N ILE A 103 -18.22 8.53 -9.31
CA ILE A 103 -17.48 8.38 -10.57
C ILE A 103 -16.26 7.48 -10.36
N VAL A 104 -15.46 7.74 -9.32
CA VAL A 104 -14.29 6.91 -9.02
C VAL A 104 -14.69 5.45 -8.76
N LYS A 105 -15.68 5.22 -7.89
CA LYS A 105 -16.07 3.85 -7.50
C LYS A 105 -16.83 3.09 -8.60
N ASN A 106 -17.83 3.71 -9.21
CA ASN A 106 -18.80 2.99 -10.05
C ASN A 106 -18.45 3.06 -11.54
N VAL A 107 -17.57 3.98 -11.96
CA VAL A 107 -17.17 4.16 -13.35
C VAL A 107 -15.71 3.77 -13.53
N ILE A 108 -14.79 4.51 -12.90
CA ILE A 108 -13.35 4.31 -13.11
C ILE A 108 -12.89 2.96 -12.57
N ALA A 109 -13.11 2.68 -11.28
CA ALA A 109 -12.69 1.43 -10.66
C ALA A 109 -13.35 0.22 -11.33
N LYS A 110 -14.65 0.31 -11.63
CA LYS A 110 -15.37 -0.75 -12.35
C LYS A 110 -14.72 -1.06 -13.70
N ARG A 111 -14.43 -0.05 -14.52
CA ARG A 111 -13.80 -0.25 -15.83
C ARG A 111 -12.38 -0.79 -15.72
N GLU A 112 -11.59 -0.32 -14.77
CA GLU A 112 -10.22 -0.82 -14.56
C GLU A 112 -10.22 -2.29 -14.10
N VAL A 113 -11.12 -2.66 -13.19
CA VAL A 113 -11.28 -4.06 -12.77
C VAL A 113 -11.74 -4.93 -13.94
N GLU A 114 -12.68 -4.46 -14.78
CA GLU A 114 -13.11 -5.19 -15.98
C GLU A 114 -11.95 -5.47 -16.95
N LYS A 115 -11.11 -4.48 -17.25
CA LYS A 115 -9.91 -4.66 -18.09
C LYS A 115 -8.96 -5.71 -17.51
N ILE A 116 -8.74 -5.68 -16.19
CA ILE A 116 -7.91 -6.68 -15.52
C ILE A 116 -8.55 -8.07 -15.71
N VAL A 117 -9.83 -8.22 -15.36
CA VAL A 117 -10.56 -9.48 -15.46
C VAL A 117 -10.51 -10.06 -16.87
N GLU A 118 -10.74 -9.24 -17.91
CA GLU A 118 -10.64 -9.64 -19.32
C GLU A 118 -9.25 -10.23 -19.63
N CYS A 119 -8.19 -9.61 -19.13
CA CYS A 119 -6.82 -10.11 -19.28
C CYS A 119 -6.60 -11.44 -18.52
N LEU A 120 -7.06 -11.54 -17.27
CA LEU A 120 -6.82 -12.72 -16.42
C LEU A 120 -7.57 -13.98 -16.89
N ARG A 121 -8.67 -13.80 -17.65
CA ARG A 121 -9.41 -14.92 -18.26
C ARG A 121 -8.58 -15.68 -19.28
N THR A 122 -7.67 -15.01 -19.98
CA THR A 122 -6.91 -15.57 -21.10
C THR A 122 -5.42 -15.72 -20.80
N CYS A 123 -4.87 -14.90 -19.92
CA CYS A 123 -3.45 -14.84 -19.61
C CYS A 123 -3.10 -15.59 -18.32
N LYS A 124 -1.85 -16.07 -18.23
CA LYS A 124 -1.29 -16.58 -16.97
C LYS A 124 -0.88 -15.42 -16.05
N PHE A 125 -1.05 -15.60 -14.75
CA PHE A 125 -0.76 -14.57 -13.77
C PHE A 125 -0.38 -15.15 -12.40
N SER A 126 0.28 -14.35 -11.56
CA SER A 126 0.48 -14.65 -10.15
C SER A 126 -0.47 -13.84 -9.29
N VAL A 127 -0.89 -14.40 -8.16
CA VAL A 127 -1.66 -13.72 -7.12
C VAL A 127 -0.77 -13.39 -5.94
N LEU A 128 -0.90 -12.19 -5.43
CA LEU A 128 -0.30 -11.72 -4.19
C LEU A 128 -1.45 -11.46 -3.23
N ILE A 129 -1.46 -12.16 -2.10
CA ILE A 129 -2.55 -12.14 -1.14
C ILE A 129 -2.02 -11.65 0.21
N ASP A 130 -2.72 -10.68 0.79
CA ASP A 130 -2.46 -10.16 2.13
C ASP A 130 -3.76 -10.04 2.92
N GLU A 131 -3.76 -10.40 4.19
CA GLU A 131 -4.91 -10.27 5.09
C GLU A 131 -4.68 -9.08 6.03
N SER A 132 -5.69 -8.21 6.16
CA SER A 132 -5.67 -7.12 7.13
C SER A 132 -7.03 -6.97 7.79
N THR A 133 -7.04 -6.47 9.02
CA THR A 133 -8.25 -6.01 9.70
C THR A 133 -8.40 -4.50 9.50
N ASP A 134 -9.58 -4.04 9.11
CA ASP A 134 -9.88 -2.61 8.98
C ASP A 134 -10.22 -1.97 10.35
N ILE A 135 -10.46 -0.65 10.35
CA ILE A 135 -10.80 0.10 11.57
C ILE A 135 -12.17 -0.25 12.16
N SER A 136 -12.98 -1.03 11.44
CA SER A 136 -14.31 -1.50 11.86
C SER A 136 -14.29 -2.99 12.22
N ASP A 137 -13.11 -3.53 12.52
CA ASP A 137 -12.86 -4.93 12.87
C ASP A 137 -13.31 -5.95 11.81
N ARG A 138 -13.39 -5.51 10.55
CA ARG A 138 -13.67 -6.38 9.41
C ARG A 138 -12.37 -6.89 8.83
N LYS A 139 -12.28 -8.20 8.65
CA LYS A 139 -11.17 -8.81 7.94
C LYS A 139 -11.34 -8.65 6.45
N LEU A 140 -10.27 -8.24 5.79
CA LEU A 140 -10.18 -8.03 4.36
C LEU A 140 -9.03 -8.86 3.80
N MET A 141 -9.31 -9.57 2.72
CA MET A 141 -8.29 -10.17 1.86
C MET A 141 -8.01 -9.22 0.70
N CYS A 142 -6.79 -8.71 0.64
CA CYS A 142 -6.28 -7.97 -0.49
C CYS A 142 -5.79 -8.92 -1.57
N ILE A 143 -6.33 -8.82 -2.79
CA ILE A 143 -5.90 -9.60 -3.94
C ILE A 143 -5.23 -8.66 -4.93
N VAL A 144 -3.92 -8.80 -5.06
CA VAL A 144 -3.13 -8.13 -6.09
C VAL A 144 -2.72 -9.17 -7.12
N VAL A 145 -2.77 -8.81 -8.40
CA VAL A 145 -2.35 -9.70 -9.49
C VAL A 145 -1.14 -9.16 -10.19
N LYS A 146 -0.26 -10.07 -10.61
CA LYS A 146 0.92 -9.77 -11.41
C LYS A 146 0.86 -10.58 -12.70
N TYR A 147 0.78 -9.89 -13.83
CA TYR A 147 0.56 -10.51 -15.14
C TYR A 147 1.33 -9.75 -16.23
N VAL A 148 1.56 -10.41 -17.36
CA VAL A 148 2.14 -9.75 -18.55
C VAL A 148 0.97 -9.24 -19.40
N SER A 149 0.94 -7.95 -19.68
CA SER A 149 -0.10 -7.39 -20.56
C SER A 149 0.07 -7.94 -21.98
N PRO A 150 -1.00 -8.47 -22.60
CA PRO A 150 -0.94 -8.91 -23.99
C PRO A 150 -0.70 -7.75 -24.96
N ILE A 151 -1.07 -6.53 -24.57
CA ILE A 151 -0.96 -5.32 -25.40
C ILE A 151 0.43 -4.71 -25.25
N SER A 152 0.81 -4.30 -24.03
CA SER A 152 2.07 -3.58 -23.82
C SER A 152 3.29 -4.47 -23.66
N ARG A 153 3.10 -5.79 -23.51
CA ARG A 153 4.13 -6.80 -23.21
C ARG A 153 4.91 -6.52 -21.91
N ASN A 154 4.44 -5.58 -21.10
CA ASN A 154 5.04 -5.24 -19.82
C ASN A 154 4.41 -6.05 -18.68
N VAL A 155 5.19 -6.28 -17.63
CA VAL A 155 4.71 -6.85 -16.38
C VAL A 155 3.95 -5.77 -15.62
N ASN A 156 2.68 -6.03 -15.35
CA ASN A 156 1.82 -5.16 -14.55
C ASN A 156 1.53 -5.82 -13.20
N THR A 157 1.54 -5.00 -12.15
CA THR A 157 1.07 -5.37 -10.81
C THR A 157 -0.09 -4.46 -10.44
N GLN A 158 -1.27 -5.02 -10.23
CA GLN A 158 -2.50 -4.24 -10.02
C GLN A 158 -3.37 -4.87 -8.93
N LEU A 159 -4.01 -4.01 -8.14
CA LEU A 159 -5.05 -4.44 -7.20
C LEU A 159 -6.25 -4.94 -8.00
N LEU A 160 -6.67 -6.18 -7.74
CA LEU A 160 -7.85 -6.77 -8.34
C LEU A 160 -9.09 -6.53 -7.48
N GLU A 161 -9.00 -6.83 -6.18
CA GLU A 161 -10.14 -6.68 -5.27
C GLU A 161 -9.70 -6.64 -3.79
N LEU A 162 -10.52 -6.01 -2.95
CA LEU A 162 -10.48 -6.16 -1.49
C LEU A 162 -11.71 -6.96 -1.04
N LEU A 163 -11.53 -8.26 -0.80
CA LEU A 163 -12.63 -9.14 -0.40
C LEU A 163 -12.88 -9.03 1.11
N SER A 164 -14.13 -8.77 1.49
CA SER A 164 -14.55 -8.90 2.88
C SER A 164 -14.60 -10.38 3.25
N LEU A 165 -13.89 -10.74 4.31
CA LEU A 165 -13.95 -12.06 4.92
C LEU A 165 -14.97 -12.07 6.06
N ASP A 166 -15.51 -13.26 6.34
CA ASP A 166 -16.34 -13.47 7.51
C ASP A 166 -15.46 -13.53 8.77
N SER A 167 -15.53 -12.50 9.61
CA SER A 167 -14.76 -12.45 10.85
C SER A 167 -15.17 -13.54 11.86
N THR A 168 -16.32 -14.22 11.68
CA THR A 168 -16.76 -15.31 12.56
C THR A 168 -16.09 -16.65 12.24
N ASP A 169 -15.62 -16.85 11.00
CA ASP A 169 -14.90 -18.04 10.56
C ASP A 169 -13.74 -17.67 9.62
N CYS A 170 -12.56 -17.54 10.22
CA CYS A 170 -11.29 -17.27 9.50
C CYS A 170 -10.52 -18.55 9.20
N SER A 171 -11.19 -19.69 9.07
CA SER A 171 -10.54 -20.93 8.66
C SER A 171 -10.00 -20.82 7.23
N ALA A 172 -8.91 -21.52 6.94
CA ALA A 172 -8.32 -21.54 5.61
C ALA A 172 -9.32 -22.01 4.53
N SER A 173 -10.23 -22.91 4.90
CA SER A 173 -11.29 -23.40 4.00
C SER A 173 -12.25 -22.27 3.62
N LYS A 174 -12.73 -21.49 4.59
CA LYS A 174 -13.68 -20.41 4.34
C LYS A 174 -13.04 -19.30 3.51
N ILE A 175 -11.81 -18.94 3.86
CA ILE A 175 -10.99 -17.97 3.13
C ILE A 175 -10.80 -18.41 1.67
N PHE A 176 -10.44 -19.67 1.44
CA PHE A 176 -10.30 -20.22 0.09
C PHE A 176 -11.62 -20.28 -0.67
N GLU A 177 -12.73 -20.62 0.00
CA GLU A 177 -14.07 -20.63 -0.60
C GLU A 177 -14.46 -19.23 -1.11
N THR A 178 -14.31 -18.19 -0.28
CA THR A 178 -14.59 -16.80 -0.67
C THR A 178 -13.72 -16.37 -1.86
N PHE A 179 -12.43 -16.72 -1.85
CA PHE A 179 -11.53 -16.50 -2.98
C PHE A 179 -12.01 -17.22 -4.25
N LYS A 180 -12.31 -18.52 -4.15
CA LYS A 180 -12.76 -19.35 -5.29
C LYS A 180 -14.08 -18.83 -5.86
N GLN A 181 -15.02 -18.45 -5.00
CA GLN A 181 -16.30 -17.84 -5.40
C GLN A 181 -16.08 -16.54 -6.16
N PHE A 182 -15.19 -15.65 -5.70
CA PHE A 182 -14.87 -14.42 -6.42
C PHE A 182 -14.34 -14.68 -7.83
N PHE A 183 -13.36 -15.58 -7.98
CA PHE A 183 -12.79 -15.93 -9.30
C PHE A 183 -13.84 -16.60 -10.21
N THR A 184 -14.68 -17.47 -9.65
CA THR A 184 -15.78 -18.13 -10.37
C THR A 184 -16.80 -17.10 -10.87
N ASN A 185 -17.21 -16.16 -10.02
CA ASN A 185 -18.17 -15.10 -10.38
C ASN A 185 -17.63 -14.16 -11.48
N LYS A 186 -16.30 -13.96 -11.53
CA LYS A 186 -15.65 -13.20 -12.59
C LYS A 186 -15.31 -14.04 -13.83
N ALA A 187 -15.63 -15.33 -13.82
CA ALA A 187 -15.28 -16.31 -14.85
C ALA A 187 -13.78 -16.38 -15.14
N ILE A 188 -12.94 -16.17 -14.13
CA ILE A 188 -11.48 -16.28 -14.24
C ILE A 188 -11.07 -17.72 -13.87
N PRO A 189 -10.46 -18.48 -14.80
CA PRO A 189 -10.02 -19.84 -14.49
C PRO A 189 -8.89 -19.85 -13.45
N LEU A 190 -9.06 -20.59 -12.34
CA LEU A 190 -7.99 -20.75 -11.34
C LEU A 190 -6.72 -21.36 -11.94
N LYS A 191 -6.86 -22.23 -12.96
CA LYS A 191 -5.74 -22.82 -13.72
C LYS A 191 -4.84 -21.79 -14.43
N ASN A 192 -5.25 -20.52 -14.50
CA ASN A 192 -4.40 -19.45 -15.01
C ASN A 192 -3.47 -18.85 -13.96
N ILE A 193 -3.69 -19.15 -12.69
CA ILE A 193 -2.77 -18.80 -11.61
C ILE A 193 -1.53 -19.68 -11.75
N VAL A 194 -0.36 -19.08 -11.89
CA VAL A 194 0.93 -19.80 -11.93
C VAL A 194 1.77 -19.58 -10.68
N GLY A 195 1.44 -18.55 -9.89
CA GLY A 195 2.16 -18.24 -8.67
C GLY A 195 1.28 -17.68 -7.58
N LEU A 196 1.60 -17.99 -6.33
CA LEU A 196 1.00 -17.44 -5.12
C LEU A 196 2.11 -16.83 -4.26
N ALA A 197 1.96 -15.56 -3.90
CA ALA A 197 2.74 -14.93 -2.83
C ALA A 197 1.81 -14.50 -1.69
N CYS A 198 2.11 -14.89 -0.46
CA CYS A 198 1.30 -14.52 0.71
C CYS A 198 2.14 -14.46 1.98
N ASP A 199 1.53 -13.95 3.06
CA ASP A 199 2.13 -13.95 4.38
C ASP A 199 2.43 -15.38 4.89
N ASN A 200 3.25 -15.47 5.94
CA ASN A 200 3.68 -16.77 6.45
C ASN A 200 2.72 -17.33 7.51
N ALA A 201 1.49 -16.82 7.60
CA ALA A 201 0.51 -17.31 8.55
C ALA A 201 0.18 -18.79 8.27
N SER A 202 -0.03 -19.58 9.33
CA SER A 202 -0.35 -21.02 9.20
C SER A 202 -1.61 -21.25 8.36
N VAL A 203 -2.60 -20.36 8.48
CA VAL A 203 -3.84 -20.37 7.68
C VAL A 203 -3.56 -20.20 6.19
N MET A 204 -2.53 -19.42 5.82
CA MET A 204 -2.19 -19.13 4.43
C MET A 204 -1.21 -20.13 3.81
N VAL A 205 -0.15 -20.51 4.52
CA VAL A 205 0.95 -21.33 3.99
C VAL A 205 1.27 -22.59 4.80
N GLY A 206 0.42 -22.97 5.76
CA GLY A 206 0.56 -24.21 6.53
C GLY A 206 0.67 -25.44 5.65
N CYS A 207 1.36 -26.47 6.13
CA CYS A 207 1.54 -27.73 5.39
C CYS A 207 0.23 -28.50 5.19
N ASN A 208 -0.71 -28.34 6.11
CA ASN A 208 -2.01 -29.00 6.13
C ASN A 208 -3.11 -27.95 6.24
N ASN A 209 -4.22 -28.13 5.51
CA ASN A 209 -5.44 -27.33 5.65
C ASN A 209 -5.18 -25.81 5.62
N SER A 210 -4.36 -25.36 4.67
CA SER A 210 -4.06 -23.94 4.41
C SER A 210 -4.60 -23.50 3.06
N PHE A 211 -4.75 -22.18 2.88
CA PHE A 211 -5.12 -21.58 1.60
C PHE A 211 -4.23 -22.09 0.46
N MET A 212 -2.91 -22.13 0.70
CA MET A 212 -1.94 -22.67 -0.25
C MET A 212 -2.24 -24.12 -0.62
N THR A 213 -2.52 -24.98 0.36
CA THR A 213 -2.80 -26.40 0.08
C THR A 213 -4.08 -26.57 -0.74
N PHE A 214 -5.13 -25.81 -0.46
CA PHE A 214 -6.36 -25.84 -1.25
C PHE A 214 -6.14 -25.33 -2.67
N LEU A 215 -5.37 -24.25 -2.85
CA LEU A 215 -5.06 -23.74 -4.19
C LEU A 215 -4.17 -24.71 -4.99
N LYS A 216 -3.25 -25.44 -4.34
CA LYS A 216 -2.43 -26.48 -4.99
C LYS A 216 -3.25 -27.68 -5.47
N ILE A 217 -4.37 -28.00 -4.81
CA ILE A 217 -5.28 -29.04 -5.27
C ILE A 217 -5.92 -28.63 -6.62
N GLU A 218 -6.32 -27.37 -6.76
CA GLU A 218 -6.88 -26.83 -8.01
C GLU A 218 -5.82 -26.58 -9.09
N VAL A 219 -4.60 -26.24 -8.67
CA VAL A 219 -3.46 -25.89 -9.52
C VAL A 219 -2.19 -26.61 -9.04
N PRO A 220 -1.95 -27.86 -9.48
CA PRO A 220 -0.81 -28.66 -9.01
C PRO A 220 0.56 -28.04 -9.31
N GLU A 221 0.68 -27.28 -10.41
CA GLU A 221 1.92 -26.63 -10.85
C GLU A 221 2.19 -25.27 -10.17
N LEU A 222 1.39 -24.91 -9.15
CA LEU A 222 1.47 -23.61 -8.50
C LEU A 222 2.83 -23.38 -7.81
N ILE A 223 3.53 -22.32 -8.22
CA ILE A 223 4.74 -21.85 -7.56
C ILE A 223 4.34 -20.99 -6.35
N THR A 224 4.87 -21.31 -5.17
CA THR A 224 4.53 -20.59 -3.94
C THR A 224 5.73 -19.85 -3.39
N LEU A 225 5.56 -18.54 -3.17
CA LEU A 225 6.55 -17.67 -2.55
C LEU A 225 6.03 -17.22 -1.18
N LYS A 226 6.76 -17.57 -0.12
CA LYS A 226 6.50 -17.01 1.22
C LYS A 226 6.91 -15.54 1.27
N CYS A 227 6.29 -14.76 2.15
CA CYS A 227 6.58 -13.34 2.30
C CYS A 227 8.04 -13.13 2.75
N ILE A 228 8.86 -12.60 1.83
CA ILE A 228 10.28 -12.30 2.09
C ILE A 228 10.42 -11.29 3.23
N CYS A 229 9.53 -10.30 3.31
CA CYS A 229 9.54 -9.31 4.39
C CYS A 229 9.33 -9.96 5.76
N HIS A 230 8.38 -10.89 5.86
CA HIS A 230 8.12 -11.61 7.09
C HIS A 230 9.27 -12.55 7.43
N SER A 231 9.79 -13.31 6.45
CA SER A 231 10.97 -14.14 6.64
C SER A 231 12.19 -13.34 7.10
N SER A 232 12.43 -12.16 6.51
CA SER A 232 13.52 -11.27 6.91
C SER A 232 13.33 -10.74 8.33
N ALA A 233 12.09 -10.38 8.70
CA ALA A 233 11.76 -9.96 10.06
C ALA A 233 12.00 -11.08 11.09
N LEU A 234 11.64 -12.33 10.76
CA LEU A 234 11.91 -13.50 11.60
C LEU A 234 13.40 -13.77 11.76
N ILE A 235 14.16 -13.74 10.66
CA ILE A 235 15.62 -13.92 10.69
C ILE A 235 16.25 -12.87 11.61
N ALA A 236 15.88 -11.60 11.42
CA ALA A 236 16.41 -10.51 12.23
C ALA A 236 16.02 -10.63 13.70
N SER A 237 14.78 -11.04 14.01
CA SER A 237 14.32 -11.31 15.38
C SER A 237 15.16 -12.41 16.03
N HIS A 238 15.28 -13.58 15.38
CA HIS A 238 16.03 -14.70 15.92
C HIS A 238 17.53 -14.44 16.05
N ALA A 239 18.11 -13.67 15.12
CA ALA A 239 19.50 -13.24 15.23
C ALA A 239 19.70 -12.33 16.45
N CYS A 240 18.74 -11.46 16.75
CA CYS A 240 18.79 -10.58 17.92
C CYS A 240 18.52 -11.32 19.23
N ASP A 241 17.78 -12.43 19.23
CA ASP A 241 17.64 -13.29 20.40
C ASP A 241 18.98 -13.88 20.88
N GLN A 242 19.99 -13.92 20.00
CA GLN A 242 21.36 -14.33 20.35
C GLN A 242 22.18 -13.21 21.00
N LEU A 243 21.69 -11.97 20.95
CA LEU A 243 22.35 -10.82 21.59
C LEU A 243 21.97 -10.73 23.07
N PRO A 244 22.78 -10.05 23.90
CA PRO A 244 22.43 -9.86 25.30
C PRO A 244 21.09 -9.13 25.44
N SER A 245 20.16 -9.73 26.20
CA SER A 245 18.82 -9.16 26.45
C SER A 245 18.87 -7.73 27.01
N ALA A 246 19.99 -7.33 27.62
CA ALA A 246 20.23 -5.98 28.12
C ALA A 246 20.12 -4.91 27.01
N CYS A 247 20.52 -5.21 25.77
CA CYS A 247 20.44 -4.25 24.67
C CYS A 247 18.99 -3.89 24.34
N GLU A 248 18.13 -4.90 24.19
CA GLU A 248 16.71 -4.70 23.93
C GLU A 248 16.00 -4.07 25.14
N LYS A 249 16.32 -4.51 26.36
CA LYS A 249 15.80 -3.93 27.60
C LYS A 249 16.14 -2.44 27.71
N LEU A 250 17.36 -2.04 27.36
CA LEU A 250 17.76 -0.64 27.36
C LEU A 250 16.94 0.18 26.35
N VAL A 251 16.87 -0.27 25.09
CA VAL A 251 16.11 0.41 24.03
C VAL A 251 14.64 0.58 24.43
N ARG A 252 14.00 -0.49 24.92
CA ARG A 252 12.59 -0.45 25.36
C ARG A 252 12.39 0.37 26.63
N GLY A 253 13.31 0.25 27.58
CA GLY A 253 13.29 0.96 28.86
C GLY A 253 13.33 2.47 28.66
N VAL A 254 14.32 2.97 27.92
CA VAL A 254 14.47 4.39 27.60
C VAL A 254 13.22 4.93 26.91
N ALA A 255 12.74 4.24 25.86
CA ALA A 255 11.57 4.68 25.11
C ALA A 255 10.31 4.72 25.98
N THR A 256 10.09 3.71 26.82
CA THR A 256 8.92 3.63 27.72
C THR A 256 8.98 4.69 28.81
N TYR A 257 10.15 4.87 29.43
CA TYR A 257 10.35 5.81 30.52
C TYR A 257 10.04 7.26 30.11
N ILE A 258 10.59 7.67 28.96
CA ILE A 258 10.44 9.04 28.45
C ILE A 258 9.02 9.26 27.91
N SER A 259 8.53 8.36 27.06
CA SER A 259 7.21 8.52 26.42
C SER A 259 6.03 8.38 27.37
N GLY A 260 6.24 7.79 28.56
CA GLY A 260 5.22 7.67 29.59
C GLY A 260 4.89 8.99 30.29
N SER A 261 5.65 10.07 30.05
CA SER A 261 5.42 11.38 30.69
C SER A 261 5.72 12.54 29.74
N ALA A 262 4.74 13.43 29.59
CA ALA A 262 4.91 14.67 28.85
C ALA A 262 6.01 15.56 29.46
N LYS A 263 6.12 15.57 30.80
CA LYS A 263 7.20 16.27 31.52
C LYS A 263 8.57 15.74 31.11
N ARG A 264 8.77 14.42 31.11
CA ARG A 264 10.05 13.79 30.73
C ARG A 264 10.40 14.04 29.26
N CYS A 265 9.39 14.06 28.39
CA CYS A 265 9.59 14.43 26.99
C CYS A 265 10.08 15.88 26.84
N ALA A 266 9.52 16.82 27.61
CA ALA A 266 9.94 18.22 27.59
C ALA A 266 11.38 18.38 28.13
N ILE A 267 11.70 17.74 29.26
CA ILE A 267 13.05 17.77 29.84
C ILE A 267 14.08 17.21 28.86
N LEU A 268 13.79 16.10 28.17
CA LEU A 268 14.72 15.56 27.17
C LEU A 268 15.03 16.58 26.07
N ILE A 269 14.04 17.38 25.63
CA ILE A 269 14.25 18.42 24.61
C ILE A 269 15.21 19.50 25.13
N GLU A 270 15.09 19.90 26.39
CA GLU A 270 16.01 20.87 27.01
C GLU A 270 17.45 20.32 27.06
N PHE A 271 17.62 19.04 27.41
CA PHE A 271 18.92 18.38 27.32
C PHE A 271 19.44 18.32 25.88
N GLN A 272 18.60 17.98 24.91
CA GLN A 272 19.01 17.96 23.49
C GLN A 272 19.49 19.33 23.02
N ASP A 273 18.81 20.40 23.42
CA ASP A 273 19.20 21.78 23.11
C ASP A 273 20.53 22.17 23.78
N PHE A 274 20.70 21.81 25.05
CA PHE A 274 21.93 22.07 25.80
C PHE A 274 23.15 21.39 25.15
N PHE A 275 23.00 20.13 24.74
CA PHE A 275 24.03 19.37 24.02
C PHE A 275 24.16 19.76 22.54
N LYS A 276 23.33 20.69 22.04
CA LYS A 276 23.30 21.14 20.63
C LYS A 276 23.12 20.00 19.63
N VAL A 277 22.37 18.97 20.02
CA VAL A 277 22.00 17.87 19.12
C VAL A 277 20.64 18.13 18.50
N GLN A 278 20.34 17.45 17.38
CA GLN A 278 19.02 17.57 16.76
C GLN A 278 17.93 17.09 17.73
N ARG A 279 16.86 17.88 17.87
CA ARG A 279 15.66 17.48 18.62
C ARG A 279 15.01 16.27 17.98
N LEU A 280 15.20 15.10 18.58
CA LEU A 280 14.69 13.85 18.05
C LEU A 280 13.89 13.11 19.12
N LYS A 281 12.63 12.80 18.80
CA LYS A 281 11.80 11.95 19.66
C LYS A 281 12.38 10.54 19.71
N ILE A 282 12.47 9.95 20.91
CA ILE A 282 12.86 8.55 21.06
C ILE A 282 11.77 7.65 20.46
N LEU A 283 12.20 6.68 19.67
CA LEU A 283 11.31 5.73 18.99
C LEU A 283 11.02 4.53 19.88
N LYS A 284 9.78 4.04 19.84
CA LYS A 284 9.41 2.78 20.49
C LYS A 284 9.61 1.62 19.54
N LEU A 285 10.28 0.57 20.03
CA LEU A 285 10.38 -0.68 19.30
C LEU A 285 8.99 -1.33 19.19
N SER A 286 8.59 -1.70 17.97
CA SER A 286 7.36 -2.43 17.71
C SER A 286 7.63 -3.93 17.77
N ASN A 287 6.74 -4.68 18.43
CA ASN A 287 6.86 -6.14 18.51
C ASN A 287 6.69 -6.83 17.15
N THR A 288 5.92 -6.23 16.23
CA THR A 288 5.60 -6.83 14.92
C THR A 288 6.40 -6.28 13.76
N ARG A 289 7.13 -5.17 13.96
CA ARG A 289 7.93 -4.51 12.93
C ARG A 289 9.38 -4.42 13.37
N TRP A 290 10.02 -5.57 13.49
CA TRP A 290 11.42 -5.68 13.92
C TRP A 290 12.39 -4.85 13.07
N LEU A 291 12.09 -4.66 11.78
CA LEU A 291 12.87 -3.79 10.89
C LEU A 291 12.94 -2.32 11.34
N CYS A 292 12.14 -1.90 12.34
CA CYS A 292 12.26 -0.60 12.97
C CYS A 292 13.37 -0.53 14.06
N LEU A 293 13.99 -1.65 14.44
CA LEU A 293 15.03 -1.71 15.46
C LEU A 293 16.21 -0.80 15.12
N GLN A 294 16.73 -0.90 13.89
CA GLN A 294 17.86 -0.09 13.44
C GLN A 294 17.62 1.40 13.68
N LYS A 295 16.43 1.90 13.34
CA LYS A 295 16.07 3.31 13.57
C LYS A 295 16.02 3.66 15.06
N CYS A 296 15.58 2.73 15.92
CA CYS A 296 15.57 2.93 17.36
C CYS A 296 17.00 2.94 17.93
N VAL A 297 17.86 2.02 17.48
CA VAL A 297 19.27 1.91 17.90
C VAL A 297 20.06 3.14 17.49
N VAL A 298 20.00 3.54 16.22
CA VAL A 298 20.67 4.77 15.73
C VAL A 298 20.20 5.98 16.52
N ARG A 299 18.88 6.12 16.73
CA ARG A 299 18.32 7.24 17.51
C ARG A 299 18.82 7.27 18.95
N LEU A 300 18.96 6.10 19.57
CA LEU A 300 19.48 5.95 20.93
C LEU A 300 20.96 6.33 20.99
N LEU A 301 21.76 5.86 20.02
CA LEU A 301 23.19 6.15 19.91
C LEU A 301 23.47 7.63 19.63
N ASP A 302 22.71 8.26 18.73
CA ASP A 302 22.81 9.71 18.44
C ASP A 302 22.56 10.56 19.68
N ASN A 303 21.79 10.04 20.64
CA ASN A 303 21.45 10.71 21.89
C ASN A 303 22.16 10.08 23.10
N TRP A 304 23.20 9.27 22.90
CA TRP A 304 23.76 8.45 23.99
C TRP A 304 24.21 9.29 25.20
N ASP A 305 24.98 10.35 24.96
CA ASP A 305 25.54 11.20 26.02
C ASP A 305 24.47 12.13 26.64
N VAL A 306 23.49 12.54 25.82
CA VAL A 306 22.29 13.27 26.27
C VAL A 306 21.48 12.40 27.23
N LEU A 307 21.23 11.15 26.85
CA LEU A 307 20.47 10.18 27.64
C LEU A 307 21.20 9.83 28.93
N LYS A 308 22.53 9.64 28.90
CA LYS A 308 23.32 9.48 30.13
C LYS A 308 23.08 10.62 31.11
N SER A 309 23.24 11.85 30.64
CA SER A 309 23.08 13.04 31.48
C SER A 309 21.65 13.20 32.00
N PHE A 310 20.67 12.93 31.14
CA PHE A 310 19.26 12.90 31.51
C PHE A 310 18.97 11.88 32.62
N PHE A 311 19.46 10.64 32.49
CA PHE A 311 19.19 9.58 33.46
C PHE A 311 19.96 9.77 34.77
N ILE A 312 21.12 10.45 34.78
CA ILE A 312 21.79 10.88 36.03
C ILE A 312 20.85 11.78 36.84
N LEU A 313 20.24 12.78 36.21
CA LEU A 313 19.27 13.65 36.88
C LEU A 313 18.01 12.87 37.28
N ALA A 314 17.50 12.04 36.38
CA ALA A 314 16.25 11.31 36.58
C ALA A 314 16.33 10.33 37.77
N VAL A 315 17.49 9.71 38.02
CA VAL A 315 17.70 8.85 39.21
C VAL A 315 17.54 9.65 40.51
N VAL A 316 18.05 10.87 40.55
CA VAL A 316 17.97 11.74 41.74
C VAL A 316 16.54 12.26 41.95
N GLU A 317 15.88 12.70 40.87
CA GLU A 317 14.57 13.35 40.94
C GLU A 317 13.41 12.35 41.09
N ASP A 318 13.38 11.30 40.27
CA ASP A 318 12.20 10.43 40.16
C ASP A 318 12.24 9.25 41.14
N LYS A 319 13.43 8.87 41.67
CA LYS A 319 13.63 7.74 42.60
C LYS A 319 12.96 6.44 42.14
N LEU A 320 13.00 6.20 40.82
CA LEU A 320 12.44 5.01 40.20
C LEU A 320 13.55 4.00 39.90
N ASN A 321 13.40 2.76 40.34
CA ASN A 321 14.32 1.66 40.00
C ASN A 321 14.47 1.50 38.47
N SER A 322 13.46 1.88 37.67
CA SER A 322 13.57 1.83 36.21
C SER A 322 14.60 2.83 35.67
N ALA A 323 14.73 4.01 36.27
CA ALA A 323 15.75 5.00 35.89
C ALA A 323 17.16 4.52 36.27
N GLU A 324 17.31 3.91 37.44
CA GLU A 324 18.59 3.36 37.92
C GLU A 324 19.09 2.24 37.00
N ASN A 325 18.24 1.26 36.70
CA ASN A 325 18.58 0.16 35.79
C ASN A 325 18.95 0.67 34.39
N ILE A 326 18.24 1.68 33.88
CA ILE A 326 18.56 2.28 32.58
C ILE A 326 19.92 2.98 32.61
N LEU A 327 20.21 3.73 33.69
CA LEU A 327 21.49 4.43 33.84
C LEU A 327 22.66 3.43 33.94
N GLU A 328 22.48 2.33 34.65
CA GLU A 328 23.46 1.24 34.72
C GLU A 328 23.78 0.69 33.32
N TYR A 329 22.75 0.39 32.53
CA TYR A 329 22.93 -0.08 31.15
C TYR A 329 23.57 0.96 30.22
N LEU A 330 23.26 2.25 30.38
CA LEU A 330 23.92 3.31 29.61
C LEU A 330 25.41 3.42 29.97
N ASN A 331 25.78 3.11 31.21
CA ASN A 331 27.17 3.15 31.67
C ASN A 331 27.99 1.91 31.32
N ASP A 332 27.35 0.81 30.93
CA ASP A 332 28.05 -0.39 30.45
C ASP A 332 28.61 -0.18 29.02
N PRO A 333 29.95 -0.16 28.85
CA PRO A 333 30.57 0.01 27.53
C PRO A 333 30.28 -1.18 26.60
N THR A 334 30.02 -2.37 27.15
CA THR A 334 29.71 -3.59 26.39
C THR A 334 28.36 -3.44 25.67
N ILE A 335 27.35 -2.91 26.36
CA ILE A 335 26.03 -2.65 25.76
C ILE A 335 26.16 -1.62 24.63
N LYS A 336 26.95 -0.55 24.83
CA LYS A 336 27.21 0.43 23.78
C LYS A 336 27.86 -0.22 22.56
N ALA A 337 28.83 -1.11 22.75
CA ALA A 337 29.49 -1.83 21.66
C ALA A 337 28.51 -2.73 20.88
N TYR A 338 27.65 -3.48 21.57
CA TYR A 338 26.62 -4.29 20.91
C TYR A 338 25.61 -3.44 20.13
N LEU A 339 25.22 -2.28 20.65
CA LEU A 339 24.35 -1.36 19.93
C LEU A 339 25.03 -0.73 18.73
N LEU A 340 26.34 -0.47 18.76
CA LEU A 340 27.11 0.01 17.59
C LEU A 340 27.27 -1.07 16.51
N PHE A 341 27.26 -2.34 16.90
CA PHE A 341 27.27 -3.47 15.98
C PHE A 341 25.93 -3.64 15.23
N LEU A 342 24.81 -3.29 15.87
CA LEU A 342 23.43 -3.40 15.36
C LEU A 342 23.04 -2.27 14.38
#